data_AF-A0A5N6XPM0-F1
#
_entry.id   AF-A0A5N6XPM0-F1
#
_cell.length_a   1.000
_cell.length_b   1.000
_cell.length_c   1.000
_cell.angle_alpha   90.00
_cell.angle_beta   90.00
_cell.angle_gamma   90.00
#
_symmetry.space_group_name_H-M   'P 1'
#
loop_
_entity.id
_entity.type
_entity.pdbx_description
1 polymer ?
#
loop_
_entity_poly.entity_id
_entity_poly.type
_entity_poly.pdbx_seq_one_letter_code
_entity_poly.pdbx_strand_id
1 'polypeptide(L)'
;MLLPVAMRLVTCLEHLLGRGSNGTNDLLILSTLDLIQGALLLHPPSRTLFAREIYMNILLDLLDPINCPAIQSATLLTLVTALLDHPANTRTFEELDGLLTVTSLFKQRATSREVKLKLVEFLYFYLMPETPMIPAGAGASATNAAAIGLQRSPTKLGGPRPRSANGPGAHHGGRGNRDTRTTDEKQALLGRYLNNVEDLVEDLKETAPFGATVY
;
A
#
# COMPACT_ATOMS: atom_id res chain seq x y z
N MET A 1 17.43 -3.32 9.50
CA MET A 1 18.18 -4.22 8.59
C MET A 1 17.39 -4.64 7.35
N LEU A 2 16.06 -4.79 7.41
CA LEU A 2 15.26 -5.25 6.26
C LEU A 2 15.05 -4.19 5.16
N LEU A 3 15.08 -2.89 5.48
CA LEU A 3 14.94 -1.83 4.47
C LEU A 3 16.06 -1.85 3.40
N PRO A 4 17.36 -1.95 3.75
CA PRO A 4 18.43 -2.16 2.77
C PRO A 4 18.26 -3.42 1.91
N VAL A 5 17.68 -4.49 2.46
CA VAL A 5 17.43 -5.73 1.71
C VAL A 5 16.34 -5.49 0.66
N ALA A 6 15.21 -4.89 1.04
CA ALA A 6 14.15 -4.53 0.11
C ALA A 6 14.66 -3.62 -1.02
N MET A 7 15.47 -2.62 -0.70
CA MET A 7 16.13 -1.75 -1.68
C MET A 7 16.99 -2.54 -2.67
N ARG A 8 17.83 -3.46 -2.18
CA ARG A 8 18.69 -4.28 -3.05
C ARG A 8 17.88 -5.23 -3.94
N LEU A 9 16.74 -5.73 -3.46
CA LEU A 9 15.83 -6.54 -4.27
C LEU A 9 15.20 -5.71 -5.39
N VAL A 10 14.77 -4.47 -5.11
CA VAL A 10 14.23 -3.57 -6.14
C VAL A 10 15.29 -3.22 -7.19
N THR A 11 16.53 -2.93 -6.79
CA THR A 11 17.65 -2.72 -7.73
C THR A 11 17.98 -4.00 -8.53
N CYS A 12 17.85 -5.18 -7.91
CA CYS A 12 18.00 -6.45 -8.63
C CYS A 12 16.94 -6.58 -9.73
N LEU A 13 15.68 -6.26 -9.39
CA LEU A 13 14.56 -6.29 -10.34
C LEU A 13 14.76 -5.35 -11.52
N GLU A 14 15.23 -4.11 -11.26
CA GLU A 14 15.60 -3.14 -12.30
C GLU A 14 16.64 -3.70 -13.28
N HIS A 15 17.69 -4.34 -12.76
CA HIS A 15 18.72 -4.96 -13.61
C HIS A 15 18.20 -6.16 -14.42
N LEU A 16 17.23 -6.92 -13.88
CA LEU A 16 16.65 -8.06 -14.58
C LEU A 16 15.73 -7.61 -15.72
N LEU A 17 15.00 -6.51 -15.56
CA LEU A 17 14.19 -5.88 -16.62
C LEU A 17 15.05 -5.52 -17.85
N GLY A 18 16.25 -4.98 -17.63
CA GLY A 18 17.16 -4.60 -18.70
C GLY A 18 17.80 -5.76 -19.48
N ARG A 19 17.63 -7.02 -19.05
CA ARG A 19 18.31 -8.20 -19.63
C ARG A 19 17.50 -8.95 -20.69
N GLY A 20 16.28 -8.49 -21.00
CA GLY A 20 15.38 -9.13 -21.96
C GLY A 20 14.71 -10.40 -21.43
N SER A 21 13.63 -10.85 -22.08
CA SER A 21 12.90 -12.05 -21.64
C SER A 21 13.59 -13.33 -22.15
N ASN A 22 13.92 -14.21 -21.21
CA ASN A 22 14.27 -15.60 -21.45
C ASN A 22 13.81 -16.41 -20.24
N GLY A 23 13.59 -17.72 -20.40
CA GLY A 23 12.96 -18.53 -19.35
C GLY A 23 13.69 -18.48 -18.00
N THR A 24 15.02 -18.31 -17.98
CA THR A 24 15.78 -18.16 -16.74
C THR A 24 15.61 -16.77 -16.11
N ASN A 25 15.63 -15.71 -16.92
CA ASN A 25 15.43 -14.34 -16.45
C ASN A 25 14.03 -14.16 -15.88
N ASP A 26 13.01 -14.73 -16.54
CA ASP A 26 11.63 -14.70 -16.07
C ASP A 26 11.50 -15.35 -14.67
N LEU A 27 12.16 -16.50 -14.45
CA LEU A 27 12.20 -17.16 -13.13
C LEU A 27 12.89 -16.31 -12.05
N LEU A 28 13.95 -15.57 -12.42
CA LEU A 28 14.63 -14.65 -11.50
C LEU A 28 13.77 -13.45 -11.16
N ILE A 29 13.03 -12.90 -12.13
CA ILE A 29 12.06 -11.82 -11.92
C ILE A 29 10.98 -12.29 -10.93
N LEU A 30 10.36 -13.44 -11.19
CA LEU A 30 9.35 -14.03 -10.31
C LEU A 30 9.88 -14.23 -8.88
N SER A 31 11.06 -14.84 -8.75
CA SER A 31 11.69 -15.06 -7.44
C SER A 31 11.99 -13.74 -6.72
N THR A 32 12.40 -12.70 -7.46
CA THR A 32 12.68 -11.38 -6.87
C THR A 32 11.40 -10.70 -6.40
N LEU A 33 10.30 -10.79 -7.18
CA LEU A 33 8.98 -10.27 -6.79
C LEU A 33 8.46 -10.94 -5.51
N ASP A 34 8.57 -12.27 -5.41
CA ASP A 34 8.18 -13.01 -4.20
C ASP A 34 8.98 -12.57 -2.96
N LEU A 35 10.29 -12.37 -3.11
CA LEU A 35 11.14 -11.88 -2.04
C LEU A 35 10.81 -10.44 -1.64
N ILE A 36 10.47 -9.57 -2.60
CA ILE A 36 10.01 -8.21 -2.31
C ILE A 36 8.71 -8.27 -1.50
N GLN A 37 7.72 -9.04 -1.94
CA GLN A 37 6.45 -9.22 -1.21
C GLN A 37 6.70 -9.67 0.23
N GLY A 38 7.49 -10.74 0.42
CA GLY A 38 7.84 -11.23 1.75
C GLY A 38 8.54 -10.15 2.61
N ALA A 39 9.46 -9.39 2.03
CA ALA A 39 10.14 -8.31 2.74
C ALA A 39 9.19 -7.16 3.14
N LEU A 40 8.23 -6.80 2.29
CA LEU A 40 7.23 -5.76 2.58
C LEU A 40 6.20 -6.19 3.62
N LEU A 41 5.85 -7.48 3.67
CA LEU A 41 4.96 -8.05 4.67
C LEU A 41 5.64 -8.17 6.03
N LEU A 42 6.91 -8.60 6.07
CA LEU A 42 7.69 -8.72 7.30
C LEU A 42 8.15 -7.37 7.87
N HIS A 43 8.30 -6.36 7.02
CA HIS A 43 8.75 -5.02 7.42
C HIS A 43 7.95 -3.93 6.71
N PRO A 44 6.75 -3.59 7.23
CA PRO A 44 5.88 -2.56 6.66
C PRO A 44 6.57 -1.21 6.34
N PRO A 45 7.54 -0.70 7.13
CA PRO A 45 8.25 0.53 6.76
C PRO A 45 8.99 0.46 5.41
N SER A 46 9.31 -0.73 4.90
CA SER A 46 9.89 -0.90 3.56
C SER A 46 8.94 -0.53 2.43
N ARG A 47 7.63 -0.43 2.68
CA ARG A 47 6.67 0.03 1.65
C ARG A 47 6.95 1.46 1.21
N THR A 48 7.52 2.30 2.08
CA THR A 48 7.88 3.70 1.79
C THR A 48 8.77 3.87 0.56
N LEU A 49 9.45 2.81 0.12
CA LEU A 49 10.24 2.82 -1.11
C LEU A 49 9.37 3.16 -2.33
N PHE A 50 8.16 2.61 -2.40
CA PHE A 50 7.28 2.77 -3.56
C PHE A 50 6.54 4.12 -3.60
N ALA A 51 6.76 5.00 -2.62
CA ALA A 51 6.39 6.42 -2.73
C ALA A 51 7.35 7.18 -3.68
N ARG A 52 8.47 6.55 -4.07
CA ARG A 52 9.40 7.10 -5.06
C ARG A 52 9.00 6.58 -6.43
N GLU A 53 8.76 7.51 -7.35
CA GLU A 53 8.35 7.21 -8.73
C GLU A 53 9.26 6.19 -9.41
N ILE A 54 10.58 6.31 -9.23
CA ILE A 54 11.57 5.40 -9.83
C ILE A 54 11.33 3.92 -9.47
N TYR A 55 10.84 3.63 -8.26
CA TYR A 55 10.61 2.26 -7.81
C TYR A 55 9.20 1.77 -8.14
N MET A 56 8.23 2.68 -8.18
CA MET A 56 6.88 2.35 -8.65
C MET A 56 6.88 2.03 -10.16
N ASN A 57 7.60 2.82 -10.97
CA ASN A 57 7.70 2.59 -12.41
C ASN A 57 8.25 1.19 -12.74
N ILE A 58 9.21 0.67 -11.97
CA ILE A 58 9.71 -0.71 -12.14
C ILE A 58 8.55 -1.74 -12.07
N LEU A 59 7.60 -1.56 -11.15
CA LEU A 59 6.43 -2.45 -11.06
C LEU A 59 5.47 -2.21 -12.22
N LEU A 60 5.26 -0.96 -12.65
CA LEU A 60 4.38 -0.65 -13.78
C LEU A 60 4.93 -1.20 -15.10
N ASP A 61 6.23 -1.12 -15.33
CA ASP A 61 6.91 -1.65 -16.52
C ASP A 61 6.78 -3.17 -16.62
N LEU A 62 6.74 -3.88 -15.49
CA LEU A 62 6.50 -5.32 -15.46
C LEU A 62 5.07 -5.71 -15.85
N LEU A 63 4.12 -4.77 -15.86
CA LEU A 63 2.76 -4.99 -16.38
C LEU A 63 2.66 -4.86 -17.90
N ASP A 64 3.75 -4.55 -18.60
CA ASP A 64 3.75 -4.49 -20.06
C ASP A 64 3.21 -5.80 -20.66
N PRO A 65 2.31 -5.74 -21.67
CA PRO A 65 1.77 -6.91 -22.37
C PRO A 65 2.81 -7.86 -22.97
N ILE A 66 4.05 -7.41 -23.18
CA ILE A 66 5.17 -8.24 -23.65
C ILE A 66 5.62 -9.26 -22.61
N ASN A 67 5.40 -8.98 -21.32
CA ASN A 67 5.80 -9.87 -20.24
C ASN A 67 4.83 -11.05 -20.13
N CYS A 68 5.34 -12.21 -19.70
CA CYS A 68 4.51 -13.40 -19.60
C CYS A 68 3.44 -13.25 -18.49
N PRO A 69 2.30 -13.96 -18.60
CA PRO A 69 1.20 -13.84 -17.64
C PRO A 69 1.60 -14.06 -16.17
N ALA A 70 2.57 -14.94 -15.91
CA ALA A 70 3.06 -15.20 -14.56
C ALA A 70 3.71 -13.96 -13.93
N ILE A 71 4.53 -13.22 -14.70
CA ILE A 71 5.17 -11.99 -14.24
C ILE A 71 4.12 -10.92 -13.97
N GLN A 72 3.14 -10.76 -14.85
CA GLN A 72 2.04 -9.81 -14.66
C GLN A 72 1.24 -10.13 -13.38
N SER A 73 0.86 -11.39 -13.17
CA SER A 73 0.17 -11.85 -11.96
C SER A 73 0.98 -11.58 -10.69
N ALA A 74 2.27 -11.93 -10.67
CA ALA A 74 3.16 -11.70 -9.52
C ALA A 74 3.39 -10.20 -9.25
N THR A 75 3.43 -9.39 -10.30
CA THR A 75 3.58 -7.94 -10.20
C THR A 75 2.33 -7.29 -9.59
N LEU A 76 1.13 -7.70 -10.02
CA LEU A 76 -0.13 -7.24 -9.41
C LEU A 76 -0.20 -7.56 -7.91
N LEU A 77 0.22 -8.77 -7.52
CA LEU A 77 0.29 -9.14 -6.10
C LEU A 77 1.32 -8.28 -5.33
N THR A 78 2.47 -8.02 -5.95
CA THR A 78 3.49 -7.13 -5.39
C THR A 78 2.96 -5.71 -5.21
N LEU A 79 2.23 -5.18 -6.18
CA LEU A 79 1.54 -3.89 -6.07
C LEU A 79 0.56 -3.88 -4.91
N VAL A 80 -0.30 -4.90 -4.74
CA VAL A 80 -1.18 -5.00 -3.56
C VAL A 80 -0.37 -4.88 -2.27
N THR A 81 0.74 -5.61 -2.12
CA THR A 81 1.56 -5.54 -0.90
C THR A 81 2.28 -4.21 -0.70
N ALA A 82 2.63 -3.52 -1.79
CA ALA A 82 3.29 -2.22 -1.75
C ALA A 82 2.29 -1.11 -1.37
N LEU A 83 1.05 -1.19 -1.83
CA LEU A 83 0.00 -0.20 -1.60
C LEU A 83 -0.75 -0.41 -0.28
N LEU A 84 -0.70 -1.61 0.29
CA LEU A 84 -1.44 -1.99 1.49
C LEU A 84 -1.12 -1.08 2.69
N ASP A 85 -2.17 -0.43 3.22
CA ASP A 85 -2.13 0.56 4.29
C ASP A 85 -1.10 1.68 4.05
N HIS A 86 -0.83 2.00 2.77
CA HIS A 86 0.15 3.01 2.41
C HIS A 86 -0.38 3.94 1.31
N PRO A 87 -1.31 4.86 1.64
CA PRO A 87 -1.97 5.74 0.67
C PRO A 87 -1.00 6.60 -0.13
N ALA A 88 0.16 6.99 0.45
CA ALA A 88 1.21 7.71 -0.27
C ALA A 88 1.70 6.94 -1.51
N ASN A 89 1.87 5.62 -1.40
CA ASN A 89 2.23 4.79 -2.56
C ASN A 89 1.09 4.73 -3.57
N THR A 90 -0.16 4.69 -3.10
CA THR A 90 -1.33 4.71 -3.99
C THR A 90 -1.39 6.03 -4.76
N ARG A 91 -1.02 7.16 -4.14
CA ARG A 91 -0.91 8.45 -4.82
C ARG A 91 0.16 8.40 -5.90
N THR A 92 1.37 7.92 -5.60
CA THR A 92 2.44 7.76 -6.60
C THR A 92 2.04 6.83 -7.75
N PHE A 93 1.36 5.72 -7.45
CA PHE A 93 0.82 4.81 -8.46
C PHE A 93 -0.17 5.51 -9.41
N GLU A 94 -1.08 6.31 -8.87
CA GLU A 94 -2.04 7.05 -9.68
C GLU A 94 -1.40 8.17 -10.50
N GLU A 95 -0.44 8.90 -9.92
CA GLU A 95 0.32 9.96 -10.59
C GLU A 95 1.14 9.44 -11.78
N LEU A 96 1.55 8.17 -11.72
CA LEU A 96 2.25 7.46 -12.79
C LEU A 96 1.31 6.70 -13.74
N ASP A 97 0.05 7.12 -13.85
CA ASP A 97 -0.95 6.51 -14.72
C ASP A 97 -1.17 5.00 -14.47
N GLY A 98 -0.91 4.52 -13.25
CA GLY A 98 -1.04 3.10 -12.90
C GLY A 98 -2.44 2.54 -13.14
N LEU A 99 -3.49 3.35 -12.92
CA LEU A 99 -4.87 2.97 -13.24
C LEU A 99 -5.09 2.78 -14.74
N LEU A 100 -4.51 3.65 -15.58
CA LEU A 100 -4.56 3.49 -17.02
C LEU A 100 -3.84 2.22 -17.45
N THR A 101 -2.66 1.93 -16.89
CA THR A 101 -1.89 0.71 -17.16
C THR A 101 -2.69 -0.54 -16.83
N VAL A 102 -3.21 -0.64 -15.60
CA VAL A 102 -4.01 -1.78 -15.13
C VAL A 102 -5.28 -1.98 -15.96
N THR A 103 -6.05 -0.91 -16.20
CA THR A 103 -7.29 -1.01 -16.98
C THR A 103 -7.03 -1.29 -18.46
N SER A 104 -5.95 -0.78 -19.03
CA SER A 104 -5.55 -1.08 -20.41
C SER A 104 -5.19 -2.55 -20.56
N LEU A 105 -4.39 -3.09 -19.64
CA LEU A 105 -4.09 -4.53 -19.59
C LEU A 105 -5.37 -5.36 -19.41
N PHE A 106 -6.33 -4.92 -18.58
CA PHE A 106 -7.60 -5.61 -18.40
C PHE A 106 -8.45 -5.66 -19.68
N LYS A 107 -8.54 -4.53 -20.40
CA LYS A 107 -9.32 -4.38 -21.64
C LYS A 107 -8.71 -5.12 -22.83
N GLN A 108 -7.42 -5.44 -22.80
CA GLN A 108 -6.78 -6.15 -23.87
C GLN A 108 -7.36 -7.56 -24.06
N ARG A 109 -7.62 -7.91 -25.32
CA ARG A 109 -8.19 -9.22 -25.69
C ARG A 109 -7.19 -10.36 -25.48
N ALA A 110 -5.90 -10.08 -25.63
CA ALA A 110 -4.82 -11.04 -25.49
C ALA A 110 -4.51 -11.41 -24.03
N THR A 111 -4.98 -10.61 -23.06
CA THR A 111 -4.73 -10.83 -21.63
C THR A 111 -5.37 -12.14 -21.18
N SER A 112 -4.58 -12.97 -20.52
CA SER A 112 -5.00 -14.29 -20.07
C SER A 112 -6.12 -14.18 -19.02
N ARG A 113 -6.96 -15.24 -18.92
CA ARG A 113 -8.03 -15.30 -17.93
C ARG A 113 -7.50 -15.17 -16.50
N GLU A 114 -6.34 -15.77 -16.22
CA GLU A 114 -5.68 -15.71 -14.92
C GLU A 114 -5.30 -14.27 -14.55
N VAL A 115 -4.65 -13.55 -15.47
CA VAL A 115 -4.25 -12.15 -15.24
C VAL A 115 -5.49 -11.27 -15.10
N LYS A 116 -6.55 -11.51 -15.88
CA LYS A 116 -7.84 -10.78 -15.71
C LYS A 116 -8.43 -10.96 -14.32
N LEU A 117 -8.36 -12.16 -13.76
CA LEU A 117 -8.82 -12.41 -12.39
C LEU A 117 -7.98 -11.61 -11.38
N LYS A 118 -6.65 -11.59 -11.54
CA LYS A 118 -5.75 -10.79 -10.69
C LYS A 118 -5.97 -9.28 -10.82
N LEU A 119 -6.28 -8.81 -12.02
CA LEU A 119 -6.63 -7.41 -12.26
C LEU A 119 -7.93 -7.04 -11.54
N VAL A 120 -8.94 -7.90 -11.59
CA VAL A 120 -10.20 -7.67 -10.84
C VAL A 120 -9.95 -7.66 -9.33
N GLU A 121 -9.18 -8.62 -8.79
CA GLU A 121 -8.78 -8.62 -7.37
C GLU A 121 -8.07 -7.31 -6.99
N PHE A 122 -7.15 -6.83 -7.85
CA PHE A 122 -6.45 -5.57 -7.64
C PHE A 122 -7.40 -4.36 -7.68
N LEU A 123 -8.36 -4.33 -8.61
CA LEU A 123 -9.34 -3.24 -8.70
C LEU A 123 -10.28 -3.21 -7.48
N TYR A 124 -10.72 -4.37 -7.00
CA TYR A 124 -11.45 -4.47 -5.73
C TYR A 124 -10.62 -3.92 -4.57
N PHE A 125 -9.37 -4.37 -4.44
CA PHE A 125 -8.43 -3.84 -3.44
C PHE A 125 -8.26 -2.32 -3.55
N TYR A 126 -8.09 -1.78 -4.76
CA TYR A 126 -7.96 -0.34 -4.99
C TYR A 126 -9.20 0.43 -4.53
N LEU A 127 -10.40 -0.12 -4.72
CA LEU A 127 -11.67 0.53 -4.34
C LEU A 127 -11.99 0.41 -2.84
N MET A 128 -11.38 -0.53 -2.10
CA MET A 128 -11.58 -0.67 -0.65
C MET A 128 -11.20 0.63 0.09
N PRO A 129 -11.96 1.07 1.12
CA PRO A 129 -11.65 2.29 1.86
C PRO A 129 -10.21 2.33 2.39
N GLU A 130 -9.57 3.49 2.33
CA GLU A 130 -8.22 3.67 2.88
C GLU A 130 -8.30 4.00 4.38
N THR A 131 -7.50 3.32 5.20
CA THR A 131 -7.39 3.65 6.63
C THR A 131 -6.44 4.83 6.80
N PRO A 132 -6.83 5.92 7.48
CA PRO A 132 -5.91 7.03 7.75
C PRO A 132 -4.71 6.53 8.57
N MET A 133 -3.51 6.71 8.04
CA MET A 133 -2.29 6.40 8.76
C MET A 133 -2.14 7.36 9.94
N ILE A 134 -2.46 6.88 11.14
CA ILE A 134 -2.08 7.56 12.38
C ILE A 134 -0.58 7.32 12.56
N PRO A 135 0.27 8.37 12.53
CA PRO A 135 1.69 8.17 12.75
C PRO A 135 1.92 7.53 14.12
N ALA A 136 2.58 6.37 14.11
CA ALA A 136 3.01 5.63 15.31
C ALA A 136 4.06 6.45 16.09
N GLY A 137 3.59 7.49 16.78
CA GLY A 137 4.39 8.47 17.49
C GLY A 137 3.56 9.41 18.39
N ALA A 138 2.23 9.42 18.25
CA ALA A 138 1.33 10.08 19.17
C ALA A 138 0.43 9.03 19.86
N GLY A 139 0.87 8.52 21.00
CA GLY A 139 0.01 7.74 21.90
C GLY A 139 0.24 6.24 21.93
N ALA A 140 1.45 5.78 22.27
CA ALA A 140 1.56 4.52 23.01
C ALA A 140 1.04 4.73 24.44
N SER A 141 -0.28 4.88 24.60
CA SER A 141 -0.95 4.59 25.86
C SER A 141 -1.61 3.24 25.68
N ALA A 142 -0.92 2.22 26.19
CA ALA A 142 -1.48 0.89 26.37
C ALA A 142 -2.66 0.98 27.34
N THR A 143 -3.87 1.13 26.82
CA THR A 143 -5.08 0.81 27.56
C THR A 143 -5.45 -0.63 27.22
N ASN A 144 -5.32 -1.51 28.22
CA ASN A 144 -6.26 -2.59 28.58
C ASN A 144 -5.53 -3.78 29.22
N ALA A 145 -5.27 -3.70 30.52
CA ALA A 145 -5.09 -4.87 31.36
C ALA A 145 -5.77 -4.62 32.73
N ALA A 146 -6.83 -5.40 32.95
CA ALA A 146 -7.59 -5.66 34.16
C ALA A 146 -7.26 -4.84 35.43
N ALA A 147 -8.23 -4.05 35.88
CA ALA A 147 -8.37 -3.65 37.26
C ALA A 147 -8.81 -4.84 38.12
N ILE A 148 -7.90 -5.36 38.96
CA ILE A 148 -8.23 -6.03 40.23
C ILE A 148 -7.25 -5.48 41.27
N GLY A 149 -7.79 -4.78 42.26
CA GLY A 149 -7.01 -3.95 43.17
C GLY A 149 -6.32 -4.69 44.31
N LEU A 150 -5.36 -4.00 44.93
CA LEU A 150 -5.21 -3.99 46.39
C LEU A 150 -4.40 -2.75 46.83
N GLN A 151 -4.90 -2.14 47.91
CA GLN A 151 -4.40 -1.02 48.69
C GLN A 151 -2.92 -1.09 49.13
N ARG A 152 -2.21 0.06 49.17
CA ARG A 152 -1.68 0.73 50.39
C ARG A 152 -0.78 1.95 50.09
N SER A 153 -1.00 3.05 50.82
CA SER A 153 -0.21 4.32 50.87
C SER A 153 0.83 4.29 52.04
N PRO A 154 1.51 5.40 52.44
CA PRO A 154 2.38 6.40 51.75
C PRO A 154 3.73 6.61 52.50
N THR A 155 4.70 7.44 52.00
CA THR A 155 5.60 8.33 52.81
C THR A 155 6.28 9.39 51.90
N LYS A 156 6.69 10.51 52.53
CA LYS A 156 6.82 11.91 52.09
C LYS A 156 8.17 12.35 51.47
N LEU A 157 8.16 13.63 51.02
CA LEU A 157 9.23 14.64 50.85
C LEU A 157 9.73 14.81 49.40
N GLY A 158 9.68 15.94 48.70
CA GLY A 158 9.21 17.30 48.97
C GLY A 158 9.78 18.27 47.90
N GLY A 159 9.04 19.35 47.55
CA GLY A 159 9.57 20.55 46.86
C GLY A 159 9.37 20.67 45.33
N PRO A 160 9.36 21.89 44.75
CA PRO A 160 8.22 22.38 43.94
C PRO A 160 8.43 22.56 42.42
N ARG A 161 7.31 22.50 41.68
CA ARG A 161 7.06 22.89 40.26
C ARG A 161 7.17 24.42 40.04
N PRO A 162 7.03 24.98 38.81
CA PRO A 162 7.46 24.55 37.47
C PRO A 162 8.25 25.68 36.74
N ARG A 163 8.93 25.37 35.62
CA ARG A 163 9.32 26.41 34.64
C ARG A 163 8.67 26.12 33.30
N SER A 164 7.62 26.89 33.04
CA SER A 164 7.03 27.11 31.74
C SER A 164 8.07 27.71 30.79
N ALA A 165 8.33 27.04 29.68
CA ALA A 165 8.99 27.60 28.52
C ALA A 165 8.06 27.38 27.32
N ASN A 166 7.22 28.38 27.06
CA ASN A 166 6.53 28.55 25.78
C ASN A 166 7.60 28.78 24.70
N GLY A 167 7.87 27.75 23.90
CA GLY A 167 8.51 27.89 22.59
C GLY A 167 7.43 27.81 21.50
N PRO A 168 7.35 28.76 20.56
CA PRO A 168 6.41 28.70 19.45
C PRO A 168 7.00 27.85 18.31
N GLY A 169 6.18 26.99 17.70
CA GLY A 169 6.51 26.20 16.52
C GLY A 169 6.70 24.71 16.85
N ALA A 170 6.07 23.76 16.16
CA ALA A 170 5.50 23.77 14.83
C ALA A 170 4.15 23.06 14.82
N HIS A 171 3.17 23.64 14.13
CA HIS A 171 2.01 22.91 13.63
C HIS A 171 2.51 21.82 12.67
N HIS A 172 2.83 20.64 13.19
CA HIS A 172 3.00 19.43 12.39
C HIS A 172 1.74 18.55 12.50
N GLY A 173 0.57 19.18 12.51
CA GLY A 173 -0.71 18.50 12.34
C GLY A 173 -1.05 18.42 10.86
N GLY A 174 -1.21 17.22 10.32
CA GLY A 174 -2.07 17.03 9.14
C GLY A 174 -1.40 16.72 7.79
N ARG A 175 -0.26 16.04 7.73
CA ARG A 175 0.17 15.40 6.46
C ARG A 175 -0.48 14.03 6.24
N GLY A 176 -0.63 13.20 7.28
CA GLY A 176 -1.22 11.86 7.15
C GLY A 176 -2.68 11.81 6.70
N ASN A 177 -3.45 12.89 6.92
CA ASN A 177 -4.87 12.96 6.56
C ASN A 177 -5.12 13.55 5.15
N ARG A 178 -4.08 14.04 4.47
CA ARG A 178 -4.20 14.65 3.13
C ARG A 178 -4.00 13.64 2.01
N ASP A 179 -3.42 12.48 2.30
CA ASP A 179 -3.07 11.49 1.30
C ASP A 179 -4.14 10.41 1.11
N THR A 180 -5.09 10.31 2.02
CA THR A 180 -6.19 9.33 1.91
C THR A 180 -7.29 9.82 0.99
N ARG A 181 -7.78 8.95 0.10
CA ARG A 181 -8.97 9.20 -0.72
C ARG A 181 -10.12 8.29 -0.34
N THR A 182 -11.33 8.84 -0.45
CA THR A 182 -12.59 8.11 -0.26
C THR A 182 -12.82 7.11 -1.40
N THR A 183 -13.68 6.12 -1.18
CA THR A 183 -14.07 5.17 -2.24
C THR A 183 -14.71 5.89 -3.42
N ASP A 184 -15.51 6.93 -3.19
CA ASP A 184 -16.17 7.71 -4.25
C ASP A 184 -15.14 8.46 -5.12
N GLU A 185 -14.12 9.07 -4.50
CA GLU A 185 -13.02 9.71 -5.24
C GLU A 185 -12.23 8.69 -6.08
N LYS A 186 -11.98 7.51 -5.52
CA LYS A 186 -11.29 6.42 -6.23
C LYS A 186 -12.13 5.84 -7.37
N GLN A 187 -13.44 5.70 -7.17
CA GLN A 187 -14.39 5.33 -8.21
C GLN A 187 -14.37 6.36 -9.34
N ALA A 188 -14.39 7.67 -9.04
CA ALA A 188 -14.34 8.72 -10.04
C ALA A 188 -13.03 8.72 -10.85
N LEU A 189 -11.90 8.35 -10.25
CA LEU A 189 -10.62 8.21 -10.95
C LEU A 189 -10.60 6.99 -11.85
N LEU A 190 -11.03 5.82 -11.33
CA LEU A 190 -11.09 4.59 -12.11
C LEU A 190 -12.10 4.70 -13.27
N GLY A 191 -13.21 5.40 -13.05
CA GLY A 191 -14.25 5.69 -14.05
C GLY A 191 -13.76 6.48 -15.26
N ARG A 192 -12.59 7.14 -15.18
CA ARG A 192 -11.95 7.77 -16.36
C ARG A 192 -11.42 6.76 -17.37
N TYR A 193 -11.15 5.53 -16.92
CA TYR A 193 -10.45 4.52 -17.73
C TYR A 193 -11.26 3.24 -17.94
N LEU A 194 -12.23 2.95 -17.06
CA LEU A 194 -13.10 1.77 -17.12
C LEU A 194 -14.57 2.21 -17.04
N ASN A 195 -15.41 1.63 -17.89
CA ASN A 195 -16.87 1.80 -17.80
C ASN A 195 -17.43 0.80 -16.78
N ASN A 196 -18.60 1.09 -16.21
CA ASN A 196 -19.30 0.21 -15.26
C ASN A 196 -18.50 -0.03 -13.96
N VAL A 197 -17.86 1.02 -13.44
CA VAL A 197 -17.17 0.92 -12.12
C VAL A 197 -18.20 0.83 -11.00
N GLU A 198 -19.41 1.35 -11.24
CA GLU A 198 -20.55 1.27 -10.33
C GLU A 198 -20.85 -0.18 -9.93
N ASP A 199 -20.87 -1.11 -10.89
CA ASP A 199 -21.13 -2.54 -10.63
C ASP A 199 -20.06 -3.14 -9.71
N LEU A 200 -18.77 -2.80 -9.92
CA LEU A 200 -17.68 -3.24 -9.04
C LEU A 200 -17.83 -2.68 -7.61
N VAL A 201 -18.30 -1.44 -7.48
CA VAL A 201 -18.49 -0.82 -6.17
C VAL A 201 -19.72 -1.40 -5.47
N GLU A 202 -20.78 -1.71 -6.20
CA GLU A 202 -21.97 -2.40 -5.69
C GLU A 202 -21.63 -3.81 -5.20
N ASP A 203 -20.97 -4.62 -6.04
CA ASP A 203 -20.49 -5.96 -5.67
C ASP A 203 -19.61 -5.92 -4.41
N LEU A 204 -18.73 -4.91 -4.29
CA LEU A 204 -17.87 -4.75 -3.12
C LEU A 204 -18.68 -4.43 -1.84
N LYS A 205 -19.74 -3.62 -1.95
CA LYS A 205 -20.64 -3.29 -0.83
C LYS A 205 -21.45 -4.50 -0.39
N GLU A 206 -21.92 -5.32 -1.33
CA GLU A 206 -22.65 -6.56 -1.04
C GLU A 206 -21.76 -7.63 -0.40
N THR A 207 -20.49 -7.70 -0.82
CA THR A 207 -19.56 -8.75 -0.38
C THR A 207 -18.81 -8.40 0.91
N ALA A 208 -18.92 -7.17 1.42
CA ALA A 208 -18.23 -6.74 2.64
C ALA A 208 -18.69 -7.57 3.87
N PRO A 209 -17.85 -8.49 4.41
CA PRO A 209 -18.27 -9.39 5.49
C PRO A 209 -18.42 -8.68 6.83
N PHE A 210 -17.86 -7.47 6.93
CA PHE A 210 -18.09 -6.56 8.05
C PHE A 210 -18.46 -5.22 7.44
N GLY A 211 -19.73 -4.84 7.57
CA GLY A 211 -20.21 -3.52 7.19
C GLY A 211 -19.41 -2.46 7.95
N ALA A 212 -18.39 -1.91 7.30
CA ALA A 212 -17.85 -0.62 7.69
C ALA A 212 -18.95 0.39 7.33
N THR A 213 -19.79 0.68 8.30
CA THR A 213 -20.75 1.78 8.25
C THR A 213 -20.00 3.03 7.79
N VAL A 214 -20.32 3.45 6.57
CA VAL A 214 -19.99 4.78 6.05
C VAL A 214 -20.73 5.78 6.95
N TYR A 215 -19.99 6.43 7.85
CA TYR A 215 -20.46 7.58 8.63
C TYR A 215 -19.75 8.84 8.14
#